data_AF-A0A6N9STV2-F1
#
_entry.id   AF-A0A6N9STV2-F1
#
_cell.length_a   1.000
_cell.length_b   1.000
_cell.length_c   1.000
_cell.angle_alpha   90.00
_cell.angle_beta   90.00
_cell.angle_gamma   90.00
#
_symmetry.space_group_name_H-M   'P 1'
#
loop_
_entity.id
_entity.type
_entity.pdbx_description
1 polymer ?
#
loop_
_entity_poly.entity_id
_entity_poly.type
_entity_poly.pdbx_seq_one_letter_code
_entity_poly.pdbx_strand_id
1 'polypeptide(L)'
;MNPVKKSFWVILGGGTLFFLSACGKTEPSLPDTTSQTWNDWTVRVESRPSPPRDGMNEFLVMVTGAHDRPGSHCLVDIRTAQSDPWKQAIQDGRVGVYRRAALVEPGERRTVQVRLNCADEAQNSVLFFPLHVPN
;
A
#
# COMPACT_ATOMS: atom_id res chain seq x y z
N MET A 1 -47.94 29.82 45.62
CA MET A 1 -47.35 29.20 44.42
C MET A 1 -46.11 29.96 43.98
N ASN A 2 -44.93 29.31 44.02
CA ASN A 2 -43.76 29.31 43.10
C ASN A 2 -43.34 30.58 42.29
N PRO A 3 -42.03 30.78 41.99
CA PRO A 3 -40.97 31.16 42.92
C PRO A 3 -40.06 32.30 42.39
N VAL A 4 -39.17 32.77 43.28
CA VAL A 4 -38.05 33.71 43.09
C VAL A 4 -37.19 33.38 41.86
N LYS A 5 -36.92 34.38 41.00
CA LYS A 5 -35.86 34.30 39.97
C LYS A 5 -34.57 34.92 40.50
N LYS A 6 -33.58 34.07 40.76
CA LYS A 6 -32.18 34.46 41.01
C LYS A 6 -31.47 34.50 39.65
N SER A 7 -30.85 35.62 39.31
CA SER A 7 -29.96 35.72 38.16
C SER A 7 -28.53 35.85 38.66
N PHE A 8 -27.81 34.74 38.54
CA PHE A 8 -26.40 34.56 38.88
C PHE A 8 -25.57 34.95 37.66
N TRP A 9 -24.67 35.92 37.80
CA TRP A 9 -23.67 36.23 36.77
C TRP A 9 -22.52 35.22 36.89
N VAL A 10 -22.22 34.48 35.82
CA VAL A 10 -21.01 33.67 35.71
C VAL A 10 -20.16 34.26 34.60
N ILE A 11 -19.03 34.86 34.99
CA ILE A 11 -17.89 35.11 34.12
C ILE A 11 -16.93 33.94 34.33
N LEU A 12 -16.60 33.19 33.28
CA LEU A 12 -15.25 32.70 32.96
C LEU A 12 -15.34 31.73 31.77
N GLY A 13 -14.92 32.20 30.59
CA GLY A 13 -14.73 31.37 29.41
C GLY A 13 -13.34 31.63 28.84
N GLY A 14 -12.30 31.21 29.57
CA GLY A 14 -10.92 31.19 29.08
C GLY A 14 -10.78 30.15 27.97
N GLY A 15 -10.97 30.59 26.73
CA GLY A 15 -10.76 29.77 25.54
C GLY A 15 -9.27 29.64 25.24
N THR A 16 -8.62 28.61 25.79
CA THR A 16 -7.30 28.19 25.33
C THR A 16 -7.45 27.57 23.93
N LEU A 17 -7.23 28.39 22.91
CA LEU A 17 -7.11 27.97 21.52
C LEU A 17 -5.81 27.16 21.36
N PHE A 18 -5.91 25.84 21.45
CA PHE A 18 -4.83 24.92 21.07
C PHE A 18 -4.68 24.92 19.54
N PHE A 19 -3.84 25.81 19.02
CA PHE A 19 -3.32 25.70 17.65
C PHE A 19 -2.34 24.53 17.59
N LEU A 20 -2.84 23.34 17.24
CA LEU A 20 -1.99 22.24 16.80
C LEU A 20 -1.45 22.57 15.39
N SER A 21 -0.31 23.25 15.33
CA SER A 21 0.48 23.36 14.11
C SER A 21 1.17 22.01 13.84
N ALA A 22 0.45 21.10 13.19
CA ALA A 22 1.05 19.90 12.61
C ALA A 22 1.66 20.25 11.24
N CYS A 23 2.88 20.80 11.25
CA CYS A 23 3.67 21.01 10.04
C CYS A 23 4.63 19.82 9.89
N GLY A 24 4.13 18.70 9.36
CA GLY A 24 4.99 17.61 8.90
C GLY A 24 5.70 18.06 7.63
N LYS A 25 7.04 18.04 7.61
CA LYS A 25 7.82 18.29 6.41
C LYS A 25 7.60 17.12 5.45
N THR A 26 6.95 17.38 4.33
CA THR A 26 6.85 16.42 3.22
C THR A 26 8.15 16.49 2.43
N GLU A 27 9.11 15.63 2.78
CA GLU A 27 10.22 15.30 1.88
C GLU A 27 9.61 14.62 0.63
N PRO A 28 10.07 14.93 -0.59
CA PRO A 28 9.57 14.27 -1.79
C PRO A 28 10.06 12.82 -1.80
N SER A 29 9.27 11.92 -1.23
CA SER A 29 9.49 10.47 -1.38
C SER A 29 9.33 10.12 -2.85
N LEU A 30 10.37 9.54 -3.47
CA LEU A 30 10.23 8.90 -4.77
C LEU A 30 9.00 7.96 -4.71
N PRO A 31 8.09 8.01 -5.70
CA PRO A 31 6.91 7.18 -5.64
C PRO A 31 7.35 5.72 -5.64
N ASP A 32 6.99 4.96 -4.59
CA ASP A 32 7.23 3.51 -4.49
C ASP A 32 6.28 2.71 -5.39
N THR A 33 5.87 3.34 -6.49
CA THR A 33 5.05 2.76 -7.53
C THR A 33 5.96 2.46 -8.70
N THR A 34 6.17 1.18 -8.97
CA THR A 34 6.81 0.75 -10.21
C THR A 34 5.80 -0.07 -11.01
N SER A 35 5.72 0.20 -12.32
CA SER A 35 4.88 -0.54 -13.25
C SER A 35 5.73 -1.22 -14.31
N GLN A 36 5.37 -2.43 -14.71
CA GLN A 36 6.00 -3.19 -15.79
C GLN A 36 4.92 -3.75 -16.70
N THR A 37 5.20 -3.75 -18.00
CA THR A 37 4.38 -4.44 -18.99
C THR A 37 4.83 -5.90 -19.08
N TRP A 38 3.86 -6.81 -19.12
CA TRP A 38 4.06 -8.24 -19.31
C TRP A 38 2.95 -8.76 -20.23
N ASN A 39 3.33 -9.13 -21.46
CA ASN A 39 2.38 -9.42 -22.54
C ASN A 39 1.34 -8.29 -22.70
N ASP A 40 0.05 -8.60 -22.64
CA ASP A 40 -1.04 -7.63 -22.73
C ASP A 40 -1.43 -7.00 -21.37
N TRP A 41 -0.66 -7.27 -20.32
CA TRP A 41 -0.93 -6.81 -18.96
C TRP A 41 0.07 -5.74 -18.51
N THR A 42 -0.43 -4.76 -17.78
CA THR A 42 0.37 -3.85 -16.95
C THR A 42 0.28 -4.31 -15.50
N VAL A 43 1.44 -4.50 -14.88
CA VAL A 43 1.58 -4.94 -13.50
C VAL A 43 2.21 -3.82 -12.70
N ARG A 44 1.48 -3.32 -11.71
CA ARG A 44 1.90 -2.22 -10.84
C ARG A 44 1.99 -2.72 -9.41
N VAL A 45 3.08 -2.41 -8.73
CA VAL A 45 3.28 -2.74 -7.31
C VAL A 45 3.29 -1.46 -6.49
N GLU A 46 2.55 -1.46 -5.39
CA GLU A 46 2.60 -0.46 -4.34
C GLU A 46 2.87 -1.13 -2.98
N SER A 47 3.53 -0.43 -2.06
CA SER A 47 3.67 -0.85 -0.66
C SER A 47 2.84 0.00 0.31
N ARG A 48 2.58 -0.57 1.49
CA ARG A 48 2.00 0.09 2.67
C ARG A 48 2.85 -0.28 3.90
N PRO A 49 3.49 0.68 4.59
CA PRO A 49 3.57 2.10 4.25
C PRO A 49 4.28 2.35 2.91
N SER A 50 4.07 3.53 2.32
CA SER A 50 4.82 4.00 1.15
C SER A 50 5.63 5.25 1.56
N PRO A 51 6.96 5.24 1.43
CA PRO A 51 7.79 4.11 0.99
C PRO A 51 7.81 2.94 2.00
N PRO A 52 8.22 1.73 1.58
CA PRO A 52 8.28 0.57 2.45
C PRO A 52 9.37 0.77 3.50
N ARG A 53 9.26 0.04 4.61
CA ARG A 53 10.21 0.07 5.73
C ARG A 53 10.76 -1.31 6.03
N ASP A 54 11.78 -1.39 6.86
CA ASP A 54 12.24 -2.67 7.41
C ASP A 54 11.11 -3.34 8.20
N GLY A 55 10.99 -4.66 8.04
CA GLY A 55 9.94 -5.45 8.69
C GLY A 55 8.74 -5.70 7.79
N MET A 56 7.55 -5.78 8.39
CA MET A 56 6.35 -6.21 7.69
C MET A 56 5.70 -5.06 6.93
N ASN A 57 5.55 -5.27 5.63
CA ASN A 57 4.88 -4.33 4.71
C ASN A 57 3.78 -5.09 3.99
N GLU A 58 2.69 -4.39 3.71
CA GLU A 58 1.69 -4.89 2.78
C GLU A 58 2.05 -4.44 1.37
N PHE A 59 1.92 -5.36 0.42
CA PHE A 59 2.08 -5.09 -1.01
C PHE A 59 0.74 -5.25 -1.71
N LEU A 60 0.44 -4.28 -2.57
CA LEU A 60 -0.67 -4.32 -3.52
C LEU A 60 -0.08 -4.57 -4.90
N VAL A 61 -0.53 -5.64 -5.56
CA VAL A 61 -0.21 -5.94 -6.95
C VAL A 61 -1.46 -5.69 -7.77
N MET A 62 -1.39 -4.74 -8.70
CA MET A 62 -2.48 -4.39 -9.60
C MET A 62 -2.15 -4.94 -10.99
N VAL A 63 -3.02 -5.77 -11.54
CA VAL A 63 -2.88 -6.38 -12.86
C VAL A 63 -4.01 -5.86 -13.74
N THR A 64 -3.67 -5.09 -14.77
CA THR A 64 -4.63 -4.38 -15.62
C THR A 64 -4.29 -4.59 -17.10
N GLY A 65 -5.26 -4.98 -17.92
CA GLY A 65 -5.09 -5.14 -19.36
C GLY A 65 -5.56 -3.91 -20.15
N ALA A 66 -5.66 -4.05 -21.47
CA ALA A 66 -6.23 -3.00 -22.33
C ALA A 66 -7.62 -2.54 -21.85
N HIS A 67 -7.89 -1.24 -22.00
CA HIS A 67 -9.15 -0.60 -21.59
C HIS A 67 -9.51 -0.84 -20.12
N ASP A 68 -8.51 -0.79 -19.23
CA ASP A 68 -8.65 -0.99 -17.78
C ASP A 68 -9.27 -2.34 -17.37
N ARG A 69 -9.16 -3.35 -18.24
CA ARG A 69 -9.69 -4.68 -17.97
C ARG A 69 -8.99 -5.28 -16.72
N PRO A 70 -9.72 -5.64 -15.66
CA PRO A 70 -9.10 -6.19 -14.46
C PRO A 70 -8.56 -7.61 -14.73
N GLY A 71 -7.31 -7.85 -14.37
CA GLY A 71 -6.67 -9.17 -14.38
C GLY A 71 -7.18 -10.07 -13.26
N SER A 72 -8.50 -10.22 -13.14
CA SER A 72 -9.18 -10.88 -12.01
C SER A 72 -9.17 -12.42 -12.05
N HIS A 73 -8.64 -13.00 -13.13
CA HIS A 73 -8.46 -14.44 -13.25
C HIS A 73 -7.02 -14.88 -12.94
N CYS A 74 -6.12 -13.92 -12.64
CA CYS A 74 -4.72 -14.20 -12.40
C CYS A 74 -4.47 -14.81 -11.00
N LEU A 75 -3.51 -15.72 -10.94
CA LEU A 75 -2.84 -16.11 -9.71
C LEU A 75 -1.60 -15.25 -9.55
N VAL A 76 -1.44 -14.67 -8.37
CA VAL A 76 -0.35 -13.75 -8.03
C VAL A 76 0.35 -14.28 -6.79
N ASP A 77 1.62 -14.64 -6.92
CA ASP A 77 2.49 -14.92 -5.78
C ASP A 77 3.52 -13.82 -5.62
N ILE A 78 3.91 -13.55 -4.38
CA ILE A 78 4.99 -12.61 -4.07
C ILE A 78 6.05 -13.23 -3.17
N ARG A 79 7.26 -12.69 -3.27
CA ARG A 79 8.33 -12.84 -2.29
C ARG A 79 9.27 -11.63 -2.34
N THR A 80 10.04 -11.42 -1.28
CA THR A 80 10.89 -10.22 -1.11
C THR A 80 12.38 -10.55 -1.09
N ALA A 81 12.74 -11.82 -0.92
CA ALA A 81 14.07 -12.36 -1.15
C ALA A 81 14.05 -13.62 -2.04
N GLN A 82 15.17 -13.95 -2.67
CA GLN A 82 15.30 -15.17 -3.48
C GLN A 82 15.15 -16.45 -2.63
N SER A 83 15.55 -16.40 -1.36
CA SER A 83 15.45 -17.48 -0.39
C SER A 83 14.04 -17.65 0.19
N ASP A 84 13.17 -16.65 0.05
CA ASP A 84 11.82 -16.72 0.59
C ASP A 84 10.94 -17.68 -0.20
N PRO A 85 10.05 -18.43 0.48
CA PRO A 85 9.01 -19.19 -0.21
C PRO A 85 8.02 -18.23 -0.89
N TRP A 86 7.51 -18.63 -2.05
CA TRP A 86 6.41 -17.94 -2.71
C TRP A 86 5.16 -17.94 -1.83
N LYS A 87 4.52 -16.78 -1.72
CA LYS A 87 3.27 -16.61 -0.98
C LYS A 87 2.21 -16.03 -1.89
N GLN A 88 1.12 -16.77 -2.07
CA GLN A 88 -0.01 -16.29 -2.86
C GLN A 88 -0.65 -15.06 -2.20
N ALA A 89 -0.84 -14.03 -3.01
CA ALA A 89 -1.59 -12.84 -2.66
C ALA A 89 -3.09 -13.10 -2.77
N ILE A 90 -3.86 -12.39 -1.95
CA ILE A 90 -5.31 -12.54 -1.88
C ILE A 90 -5.93 -11.51 -2.81
N GLN A 91 -6.80 -11.96 -3.71
CA GLN A 91 -7.54 -11.04 -4.58
C GLN A 91 -8.51 -10.17 -3.79
N ASP A 92 -8.55 -8.88 -4.12
CA ASP A 92 -9.49 -7.90 -3.60
C ASP A 92 -10.61 -7.66 -4.64
N GLY A 93 -11.85 -8.06 -4.31
CA GLY A 93 -13.06 -7.65 -5.02
C GLY A 93 -13.20 -7.98 -6.52
N ARG A 94 -12.40 -8.91 -7.08
CA ARG A 94 -12.32 -9.19 -8.55
C ARG A 94 -11.94 -7.96 -9.40
N VAL A 95 -11.27 -6.97 -8.83
CA VAL A 95 -10.86 -5.74 -9.55
C VAL A 95 -9.41 -5.80 -10.08
N GLY A 96 -8.79 -6.98 -10.10
CA GLY A 96 -7.40 -7.13 -10.53
C GLY A 96 -6.37 -6.62 -9.52
N VAL A 97 -6.79 -6.37 -8.27
CA VAL A 97 -5.92 -5.99 -7.15
C VAL A 97 -5.70 -7.20 -6.26
N TYR A 98 -4.46 -7.44 -5.86
CA TYR A 98 -4.05 -8.54 -5.00
C TYR A 98 -3.22 -8.01 -3.83
N ARG A 99 -3.47 -8.50 -2.62
CA ARG A 99 -2.86 -8.01 -1.38
C ARG A 99 -2.08 -9.10 -0.67
N ARG A 100 -0.88 -8.77 -0.19
CA ARG A 100 -0.11 -9.69 0.66
C ARG A 100 0.89 -8.94 1.54
N ALA A 101 0.95 -9.34 2.81
CA ALA A 101 2.02 -8.93 3.70
C ALA A 101 3.28 -9.79 3.48
N ALA A 102 4.44 -9.14 3.33
CA ALA A 102 5.75 -9.78 3.19
C ALA A 102 6.84 -9.04 3.98
N LEU A 103 7.85 -9.80 4.42
CA LEU A 103 8.97 -9.29 5.22
C LEU A 103 9.98 -8.60 4.31
N VAL A 104 10.24 -7.33 4.55
CA VAL A 104 11.34 -6.61 3.92
C VAL A 104 12.51 -6.62 4.90
N GLU A 105 13.53 -7.41 4.60
CA GLU A 105 14.75 -7.46 5.41
C GLU A 105 15.63 -6.21 5.21
N PRO A 106 16.43 -5.83 6.22
CA PRO A 106 17.46 -4.80 6.08
C PRO A 106 18.51 -5.18 5.02
N GLY A 107 19.05 -4.19 4.30
CA GLY A 107 20.17 -4.39 3.37
C GLY A 107 20.01 -3.76 1.98
N GLU A 108 21.06 -3.87 1.17
CA GLU A 108 21.13 -3.32 -0.19
C GLU A 108 20.51 -4.29 -1.21
N ARG A 109 19.55 -3.81 -2.02
CA ARG A 109 18.80 -4.54 -3.08
C ARG A 109 17.57 -5.30 -2.60
N ARG A 110 16.57 -4.55 -2.14
CA ARG A 110 15.24 -5.05 -1.80
C ARG A 110 14.37 -5.05 -3.04
N THR A 111 13.83 -6.21 -3.42
CA THR A 111 13.02 -6.37 -4.62
C THR A 111 11.79 -7.18 -4.29
N VAL A 112 10.61 -6.69 -4.62
CA VAL A 112 9.42 -7.55 -4.66
C VAL A 112 9.45 -8.32 -5.97
N GLN A 113 9.51 -9.63 -5.85
CA GLN A 113 9.36 -10.54 -6.97
C GLN A 113 7.89 -10.93 -7.05
N VAL A 114 7.28 -10.76 -8.22
CA VAL A 114 5.88 -11.08 -8.48
C VAL A 114 5.85 -12.18 -9.52
N ARG A 115 5.31 -13.34 -9.14
CA ARG A 115 5.03 -14.43 -10.08
C ARG A 115 3.58 -14.37 -10.50
N LEU A 116 3.35 -14.35 -11.81
CA LEU A 116 2.03 -14.22 -12.42
C LEU A 116 1.68 -15.46 -13.22
N ASN A 117 0.42 -15.85 -13.10
CA ASN A 117 -0.22 -16.82 -13.97
C ASN A 117 -1.66 -16.36 -14.24
N CYS A 118 -1.89 -15.80 -15.41
CA CYS A 118 -3.22 -15.43 -15.89
C CYS A 118 -3.62 -16.52 -16.89
N ALA A 119 -4.46 -17.47 -16.44
CA ALA A 119 -4.84 -18.67 -17.18
C ALA A 119 -5.33 -18.31 -18.59
N ASP A 120 -4.42 -18.45 -19.55
CA ASP A 120 -4.51 -18.33 -21.01
C ASP A 120 -3.07 -18.32 -21.59
N GLU A 121 -2.09 -17.91 -20.77
CA GLU A 121 -0.66 -17.96 -21.10
C GLU A 121 0.06 -18.99 -20.23
N ALA A 122 0.56 -20.07 -20.84
CA ALA A 122 1.24 -21.18 -20.14
C ALA A 122 2.62 -20.80 -19.54
N GLN A 123 2.92 -19.51 -19.37
CA GLN A 123 4.20 -19.02 -18.86
C GLN A 123 4.03 -18.41 -17.48
N ASN A 124 4.51 -19.12 -16.46
CA ASN A 124 4.78 -18.51 -15.17
C ASN A 124 5.95 -17.53 -15.34
N SER A 125 5.67 -16.25 -15.44
CA SER A 125 6.70 -15.21 -15.49
C SER A 125 6.93 -14.61 -14.11
N VAL A 126 8.18 -14.26 -13.83
CA VAL A 126 8.58 -13.54 -12.61
C VAL A 126 9.01 -12.13 -12.99
N LEU A 127 8.34 -11.14 -12.42
CA LEU A 127 8.66 -9.72 -12.55
C LEU A 127 9.36 -9.22 -11.28
N PHE A 128 10.28 -8.28 -11.43
CA PHE A 128 11.15 -7.81 -10.34
C PHE A 128 10.97 -6.31 -10.13
N PHE A 129 10.40 -5.90 -8.99
CA PHE A 129 10.12 -4.50 -8.66
C PHE A 129 11.07 -4.02 -7.54
N PRO A 130 12.00 -3.09 -7.83
CA PRO A 130 12.87 -2.53 -6.81
C PRO A 130 12.09 -1.80 -5.71
N LEU A 131 12.47 -2.00 -4.46
CA LEU A 131 11.93 -1.30 -3.30
C LEU A 131 12.89 -0.19 -2.87
N HIS A 132 12.34 1.00 -2.67
CA HIS A 132 13.09 2.15 -2.16
C HIS A 132 12.79 2.33 -0.68
N VAL A 133 13.56 1.69 0.19
CA VAL A 133 13.40 1.82 1.64
C VAL A 133 14.25 2.98 2.16
N PRO A 134 13.67 4.01 2.81
CA PRO A 134 14.44 5.07 3.43
C PRO A 134 15.26 4.52 4.59
N ASN A 135 16.46 5.07 4.76
CA ASN A 135 17.33 4.80 5.91
C ASN A 135 16.75 5.37 7.21
#